data_AF-A0A5B2XB29-F1
#
_entry.id   AF-A0A5B2XB29-F1
#
_cell.length_a   1.000
_cell.length_b   1.000
_cell.length_c   1.000
_cell.angle_alpha   90.00
_cell.angle_beta   90.00
_cell.angle_gamma   90.00
#
_symmetry.space_group_name_H-M   'P 1'
#
loop_
_entity.id
_entity.type
_entity.pdbx_description
1 polymer ?
#
loop_
_entity_poly.entity_id
_entity_poly.type
_entity_poly.pdbx_seq_one_letter_code
_entity_poly.pdbx_strand_id
1 'polypeptide(L)'
;MVDSNLLGYWSSLPLDGGGSMETDDIAFRADGTGWTEWSRLGGPFLVTRFRWRTTDVGRLEIRTQLRLSGSWRIDGPAVAYEVAERETDETLLRLAYAIGPAEGAYGAEVTLLEFDEPIARGTIGSQYALTERDIGAEGDPTADTDAA
;
A
#
# COMPACT_ATOMS: atom_id res chain seq x y z
N MET A 1 0.71 -14.89 -13.07
CA MET A 1 -0.56 -14.29 -13.55
C MET A 1 -0.86 -13.11 -12.62
N VAL A 2 -1.84 -12.26 -12.92
CA VAL A 2 -2.31 -11.21 -11.99
C VAL A 2 -3.68 -11.68 -11.50
N ASP A 3 -3.86 -11.83 -10.19
CA ASP A 3 -5.19 -12.09 -9.62
C ASP A 3 -5.96 -10.76 -9.56
N SER A 4 -7.07 -10.67 -10.29
CA SER A 4 -7.89 -9.46 -10.36
C SER A 4 -8.49 -9.07 -9.00
N ASN A 5 -8.61 -10.01 -8.07
CA ASN A 5 -9.15 -9.72 -6.73
C ASN A 5 -8.18 -8.90 -5.87
N LEU A 6 -6.88 -8.87 -6.20
CA LEU A 6 -5.90 -8.02 -5.53
C LEU A 6 -5.93 -6.58 -6.04
N LEU A 7 -6.50 -6.33 -7.22
CA LEU A 7 -6.49 -5.00 -7.83
C LEU A 7 -7.25 -3.98 -6.98
N GLY A 8 -6.65 -2.80 -6.86
CA GLY A 8 -7.20 -1.69 -6.11
C GLY A 8 -6.24 -1.09 -5.09
N TYR A 9 -6.78 -0.12 -4.34
CA TYR A 9 -6.16 0.52 -3.18
C TYR A 9 -6.77 -0.07 -1.90
N TRP A 10 -5.89 -0.46 -0.99
CA TRP A 10 -6.21 -1.07 0.28
C TRP A 10 -5.55 -0.30 1.41
N SER A 11 -6.25 -0.10 2.52
CA SER A 11 -5.81 0.75 3.63
C SER A 11 -6.05 0.09 4.98
N SER A 12 -5.18 0.37 5.96
CA SER A 12 -5.40 0.00 7.36
C SER A 12 -6.46 0.88 8.04
N LEU A 13 -6.69 2.10 7.54
CA LEU A 13 -7.55 3.09 8.19
C LEU A 13 -8.96 2.58 8.56
N PRO A 14 -9.67 1.83 7.69
CA PRO A 14 -10.99 1.30 8.04
C PRO A 14 -10.97 0.29 9.20
N LEU A 15 -9.79 -0.21 9.60
CA LEU A 15 -9.59 -1.16 10.69
C LEU A 15 -9.24 -0.47 12.02
N ASP A 16 -8.67 0.74 11.99
CA ASP A 16 -7.97 1.35 13.13
C ASP A 16 -8.85 2.13 14.15
N GLY A 17 -10.16 2.22 13.94
CA GLY A 17 -11.08 2.75 14.96
C GLY A 17 -10.84 4.20 15.38
N GLY A 18 -10.31 5.03 14.46
CA GLY A 18 -10.27 6.50 14.59
C GLY A 18 -9.15 7.08 15.47
N GLY A 19 -8.19 6.27 15.91
CA GLY A 19 -7.11 6.71 16.81
C GLY A 19 -5.70 6.66 16.23
N SER A 20 -5.50 6.04 15.06
CA SER A 20 -4.16 5.93 14.49
C SER A 20 -3.69 7.26 13.91
N MET A 21 -2.48 7.66 14.31
CA MET A 21 -1.75 8.78 13.69
C MET A 21 -0.96 8.33 12.47
N GLU A 22 -1.00 7.04 12.15
CA GLU A 22 -0.26 6.41 11.06
C GLU A 22 -1.22 5.62 10.17
N THR A 23 -0.92 5.56 8.88
CA THR A 23 -1.68 4.79 7.91
C THR A 23 -0.75 3.88 7.15
N ASP A 24 -1.20 2.64 6.95
CA ASP A 24 -0.54 1.67 6.10
C ASP A 24 -1.44 1.38 4.92
N ASP A 25 -0.94 1.68 3.73
CA ASP A 25 -1.69 1.54 2.50
C ASP A 25 -0.91 0.69 1.49
N ILE A 26 -1.63 -0.02 0.65
CA ILE A 26 -1.06 -0.83 -0.43
C ILE A 26 -1.95 -0.78 -1.66
N ALA A 27 -1.31 -0.70 -2.83
CA ALA A 27 -1.99 -0.62 -4.10
C ALA A 27 -1.42 -1.63 -5.11
N PHE A 28 -2.31 -2.28 -5.85
CA PHE A 28 -1.98 -3.25 -6.88
C PHE A 28 -2.60 -2.84 -8.22
N ARG A 29 -1.75 -2.59 -9.23
CA ARG A 29 -2.16 -2.25 -10.60
C ARG A 29 -2.18 -3.47 -11.51
N ALA A 30 -3.03 -3.43 -12.54
CA ALA A 30 -3.23 -4.52 -13.49
C ALA A 30 -1.99 -4.83 -14.36
N ASP A 31 -1.07 -3.88 -14.50
CA ASP A 31 0.19 -4.05 -15.23
C ASP A 31 1.26 -4.82 -14.41
N GLY A 32 0.94 -5.24 -13.19
CA GLY A 32 1.85 -5.94 -12.29
C GLY A 32 2.80 -5.00 -11.53
N THR A 33 2.52 -3.69 -11.51
CA THR A 33 3.16 -2.72 -10.62
C THR A 33 2.29 -2.41 -9.41
N GLY A 34 2.89 -1.82 -8.39
CA GLY A 34 2.20 -1.41 -7.17
C GLY A 34 3.11 -0.65 -6.23
N TRP A 35 2.54 -0.18 -5.13
CA TRP A 35 3.28 0.46 -4.07
C TRP A 35 2.68 0.17 -2.70
N THR A 36 3.52 0.26 -1.68
CA THR A 36 3.07 0.44 -0.30
C THR A 36 3.35 1.86 0.13
N GLU A 37 2.54 2.39 1.04
CA GLU A 37 2.75 3.67 1.70
C GLU A 37 2.58 3.49 3.20
N TRP A 38 3.58 3.90 3.96
CA TRP A 38 3.42 4.23 5.36
C TRP A 38 3.44 5.75 5.47
N SER A 39 2.44 6.33 6.12
CA SER A 39 2.40 7.77 6.35
C SER A 39 2.05 8.08 7.79
N ARG A 40 2.63 9.15 8.34
CA ARG A 40 2.24 9.66 9.66
C ARG A 40 1.66 11.05 9.55
N LEU A 41 0.57 11.29 10.28
CA LEU A 41 0.02 12.61 10.51
C LEU A 41 1.10 13.53 11.11
N GLY A 42 1.45 14.57 10.37
CA GLY A 42 2.45 15.55 10.78
C GLY A 42 3.83 15.40 10.16
N GLY A 43 4.00 14.63 9.08
CA GLY A 43 5.14 14.83 8.20
C GLY A 43 5.62 13.60 7.46
N PRO A 44 6.24 12.61 8.12
CA PRO A 44 7.05 11.63 7.42
C PRO A 44 6.20 10.63 6.62
N PHE A 45 6.75 10.19 5.49
CA PHE A 45 6.23 9.06 4.72
C PHE A 45 7.35 8.12 4.27
N LEU A 46 6.95 6.90 3.93
CA LEU A 46 7.76 5.92 3.22
C LEU A 46 6.92 5.25 2.13
N VAL A 47 7.34 5.35 0.88
CA VAL A 47 6.75 4.63 -0.25
C VAL A 47 7.71 3.57 -0.74
N THR A 48 7.23 2.32 -0.89
CA THR A 48 8.00 1.26 -1.55
C THR A 48 7.32 0.89 -2.86
N ARG A 49 7.99 1.13 -3.98
CA ARG A 49 7.57 0.70 -5.32
C ARG A 49 7.93 -0.76 -5.53
N PHE A 50 7.02 -1.52 -6.12
CA PHE A 50 7.26 -2.93 -6.40
C PHE A 50 6.62 -3.39 -7.70
N ARG A 51 7.13 -4.53 -8.20
CA ARG A 51 6.40 -5.39 -9.13
C ARG A 51 5.83 -6.58 -8.39
N TRP A 52 4.71 -7.07 -8.87
CA TRP A 52 4.03 -8.19 -8.27
C TRP A 52 3.47 -9.15 -9.30
N ARG A 53 3.27 -10.39 -8.87
CA ARG A 53 2.54 -11.40 -9.62
C ARG A 53 2.03 -12.47 -8.66
N THR A 54 0.95 -13.14 -9.06
CA THR A 54 0.54 -14.39 -8.41
C THR A 54 1.24 -15.58 -9.06
N THR A 55 1.77 -16.45 -8.21
CA THR A 55 2.46 -17.69 -8.62
C THR A 55 1.55 -18.91 -8.50
N ASP A 56 0.60 -18.88 -7.57
CA ASP A 56 -0.44 -19.87 -7.35
C ASP A 56 -1.63 -19.18 -6.65
N VAL A 57 -2.73 -19.90 -6.45
CA VAL A 57 -3.89 -19.41 -5.70
C VAL A 57 -3.47 -19.07 -4.27
N GLY A 58 -3.71 -17.81 -3.85
CA GLY A 58 -3.33 -17.33 -2.52
C GLY A 58 -1.81 -17.18 -2.32
N ARG A 59 -1.01 -17.16 -3.40
CA ARG A 59 0.44 -16.94 -3.34
C ARG A 59 0.85 -15.72 -4.15
N LEU A 60 1.55 -14.80 -3.48
CA LEU A 60 2.00 -13.54 -4.04
C LEU A 60 3.53 -13.46 -4.02
N GLU A 61 4.10 -13.08 -5.15
CA GLU A 61 5.50 -12.63 -5.23
C GLU A 61 5.52 -11.12 -5.38
N ILE A 62 6.24 -10.43 -4.48
CA ILE A 62 6.52 -8.99 -4.54
C ILE A 62 8.02 -8.81 -4.72
N ARG A 63 8.42 -8.12 -5.78
CA ARG A 63 9.79 -7.65 -5.96
C ARG A 63 9.81 -6.14 -5.76
N THR A 64 10.37 -5.68 -4.65
CA THR A 64 10.62 -4.26 -4.43
C THR A 64 11.60 -3.75 -5.50
N GLN A 65 11.52 -2.45 -5.78
CA GLN A 65 12.40 -1.80 -6.76
C GLN A 65 13.02 -0.52 -6.20
N LEU A 66 12.22 0.27 -5.50
CA LEU A 66 12.58 1.62 -5.08
C LEU A 66 11.88 1.95 -3.77
N ARG A 67 12.62 2.57 -2.87
CA ARG A 67 12.11 3.14 -1.63
C ARG A 67 12.29 4.65 -1.68
N LEU A 68 11.21 5.37 -1.41
CA LEU A 68 11.15 6.82 -1.36
C LEU A 68 10.76 7.23 0.05
N SER A 69 11.52 8.13 0.67
CA SER A 69 11.17 8.69 1.97
C SER A 69 11.23 10.21 1.92
N GLY A 70 10.49 10.84 2.82
CA GLY A 70 10.44 12.28 2.88
C GLY A 70 9.33 12.77 3.78
N SER A 71 8.75 13.91 3.42
CA SER A 71 7.63 14.48 4.15
C SER A 71 6.46 14.85 3.24
N TRP A 72 5.25 14.78 3.78
CA TRP A 72 4.04 15.24 3.13
C TRP A 72 3.40 16.37 3.94
N ARG A 73 2.69 17.24 3.23
CA ARG A 73 1.91 18.33 3.84
C ARG A 73 0.61 18.53 3.09
N ILE A 74 -0.40 19.04 3.80
CA ILE A 74 -1.62 19.52 3.16
C ILE A 74 -1.34 20.90 2.58
N ASP A 75 -1.54 21.06 1.28
CA ASP A 75 -1.42 22.32 0.55
C ASP A 75 -2.78 22.70 -0.06
N GLY A 76 -3.58 23.42 0.73
CA GLY A 76 -4.97 23.73 0.38
C GLY A 76 -5.83 22.46 0.30
N PRO A 77 -6.50 22.16 -0.84
CA PRO A 77 -7.27 20.93 -1.01
C PRO A 77 -6.42 19.72 -1.39
N ALA A 78 -5.12 19.89 -1.64
CA ALA A 78 -4.23 18.84 -2.14
C ALA A 78 -3.24 18.37 -1.07
N VAL A 79 -2.69 17.18 -1.27
CA VAL A 79 -1.55 16.66 -0.51
C VAL A 79 -0.30 16.83 -1.36
N ALA A 80 0.73 17.46 -0.80
CA ALA A 80 2.01 17.65 -1.46
C ALA A 80 3.07 16.77 -0.80
N TYR A 81 3.76 15.95 -1.59
CA TYR A 81 4.86 15.09 -1.16
C TYR A 81 6.21 15.70 -1.56
N GLU A 82 7.13 15.75 -0.61
CA GLU A 82 8.53 16.14 -0.80
C GLU A 82 9.43 14.94 -0.53
N VAL A 83 9.95 14.33 -1.60
CA VAL A 83 10.89 13.21 -1.52
C VAL A 83 12.28 13.74 -1.13
N ALA A 84 12.78 13.32 0.02
CA ALA A 84 14.11 13.66 0.50
C ALA A 84 15.15 12.61 0.09
N GLU A 85 14.79 11.33 0.14
CA GLU A 85 15.70 10.22 -0.15
C GLU A 85 15.09 9.21 -1.12
N ARG A 86 15.96 8.61 -1.93
CA ARG A 86 15.64 7.55 -2.89
C ARG A 86 16.67 6.45 -2.76
N GLU A 87 16.21 5.22 -2.53
CA GLU A 87 17.07 4.06 -2.37
C GLU A 87 16.58 2.90 -3.25
N THR A 88 17.47 2.31 -4.04
CA THR A 88 17.15 1.07 -4.76
C THR A 88 16.98 -0.07 -3.76
N ASP A 89 15.87 -0.79 -3.87
CA ASP A 89 15.56 -1.96 -3.05
C ASP A 89 15.20 -3.09 -4.02
N GLU A 90 15.98 -4.17 -4.06
CA GLU A 90 15.71 -5.32 -4.95
C GLU A 90 15.37 -6.60 -4.16
N THR A 91 14.59 -6.44 -3.11
CA THR A 91 14.14 -7.55 -2.27
C THR A 91 13.01 -8.32 -2.95
N LEU A 92 13.07 -9.66 -2.88
CA LEU A 92 12.01 -10.55 -3.34
C LEU A 92 11.31 -11.19 -2.15
N LEU A 93 10.02 -10.90 -2.00
CA LEU A 93 9.14 -11.43 -0.97
C LEU A 93 8.19 -12.46 -1.56
N ARG A 94 7.89 -13.49 -0.78
CA ARG A 94 6.94 -14.57 -1.12
C ARG A 94 5.96 -14.75 0.02
N LEU A 95 4.72 -14.37 -0.23
CA LEU A 95 3.68 -14.28 0.78
C LEU A 95 2.52 -15.22 0.46
N ALA A 96 1.87 -15.73 1.50
CA ALA A 96 0.49 -16.15 1.40
C ALA A 96 -0.42 -14.91 1.47
N TYR A 97 -1.56 -14.96 0.78
CA TYR A 97 -2.62 -13.98 1.01
C TYR A 97 -3.99 -14.64 1.02
N ALA A 98 -4.91 -14.03 1.77
CA ALA A 98 -6.33 -14.34 1.76
C ALA A 98 -7.14 -13.06 1.55
N ILE A 99 -8.25 -13.19 0.81
CA ILE A 99 -9.21 -12.11 0.62
C ILE A 99 -10.59 -12.62 1.02
N GLY A 100 -11.29 -11.89 1.88
CA GLY A 100 -12.61 -12.29 2.35
C GLY A 100 -13.37 -11.17 3.07
N PRO A 101 -14.65 -11.39 3.38
CA PRO A 101 -15.42 -10.45 4.20
C PRO A 101 -14.88 -10.44 5.64
N ALA A 102 -14.86 -9.27 6.26
CA ALA A 102 -14.53 -9.08 7.67
C ALA A 102 -15.31 -7.90 8.27
N GLU A 103 -15.21 -7.77 9.59
CA GLU A 103 -15.70 -6.60 10.33
C GLU A 103 -14.53 -5.65 10.57
N GLY A 104 -14.64 -4.41 10.10
CA GLY A 104 -13.71 -3.32 10.35
C GLY A 104 -14.06 -2.57 11.64
N ALA A 105 -13.51 -1.37 11.77
CA ALA A 105 -13.78 -0.53 12.92
C ALA A 105 -15.27 -0.21 13.07
N TYR A 106 -15.72 -0.16 14.32
CA TYR A 106 -17.10 0.18 14.69
C TYR A 106 -18.20 -0.70 14.05
N GLY A 107 -17.86 -1.92 13.64
CA GLY A 107 -18.82 -2.87 13.05
C GLY A 107 -19.09 -2.67 11.57
N ALA A 108 -18.26 -1.90 10.86
CA ALA A 108 -18.40 -1.73 9.42
C ALA A 108 -18.03 -3.03 8.67
N GLU A 109 -18.82 -3.46 7.69
CA GLU A 109 -18.44 -4.58 6.83
C GLU A 109 -17.37 -4.14 5.82
N VAL A 110 -16.28 -4.89 5.74
CA VAL A 110 -15.16 -4.61 4.82
C VAL A 110 -14.76 -5.85 4.04
N THR A 111 -14.13 -5.65 2.87
CA THR A 111 -13.36 -6.70 2.21
C THR A 111 -11.93 -6.62 2.72
N LEU A 112 -11.47 -7.65 3.42
CA LEU A 112 -10.15 -7.73 4.03
C LEU A 112 -9.19 -8.47 3.11
N LEU A 113 -8.00 -7.89 2.93
CA LEU A 113 -6.80 -8.53 2.44
C LEU A 113 -5.88 -8.80 3.64
N GLU A 114 -5.47 -10.05 3.81
CA GLU A 114 -4.54 -10.48 4.85
C GLU A 114 -3.35 -11.21 4.26
N PHE A 115 -2.15 -10.84 4.71
CA PHE A 115 -0.90 -11.54 4.43
C PHE A 115 -0.47 -12.38 5.63
N ASP A 116 0.22 -13.50 5.36
CA ASP A 116 0.80 -14.33 6.43
C ASP A 116 1.98 -13.67 7.15
N GLU A 117 2.64 -12.72 6.52
CA GLU A 117 3.61 -11.83 7.15
C GLU A 117 3.56 -10.40 6.59
N PRO A 118 4.02 -9.40 7.35
CA PRO A 118 4.09 -8.02 6.87
C PRO A 118 5.09 -7.86 5.72
N ILE A 119 4.75 -7.06 4.72
CA ILE A 119 5.61 -6.78 3.55
C ILE A 119 6.91 -6.09 3.97
N ALA A 120 6.85 -5.15 4.92
CA ALA A 120 8.02 -4.55 5.55
C ALA A 120 7.85 -4.52 7.07
N ARG A 121 8.56 -5.41 7.76
CA ARG A 121 8.46 -5.56 9.24
C ARG A 121 8.80 -4.24 9.93
N GLY A 122 7.89 -3.81 10.81
CA GLY A 122 8.05 -2.59 11.62
C GLY A 122 7.77 -1.30 10.85
N THR A 123 7.28 -1.39 9.61
CA THR A 123 6.89 -0.20 8.83
C THR A 123 5.46 -0.29 8.36
N ILE A 124 5.02 -1.42 7.81
CA ILE A 124 3.63 -1.63 7.41
C ILE A 124 3.10 -2.94 7.97
N GLY A 125 1.79 -2.99 8.22
CA GLY A 125 1.07 -4.15 8.71
C GLY A 125 0.92 -5.29 7.70
N SER A 126 0.04 -6.23 8.04
CA SER A 126 -0.29 -7.40 7.21
C SER A 126 -1.78 -7.48 6.85
N GLN A 127 -2.58 -6.50 7.24
CA GLN A 127 -4.03 -6.49 7.06
C GLN A 127 -4.47 -5.15 6.49
N TYR A 128 -5.29 -5.20 5.44
CA TYR A 128 -5.76 -4.01 4.75
C TYR A 128 -7.22 -4.20 4.31
N ALA A 129 -8.04 -3.18 4.48
CA ALA A 129 -9.39 -3.13 3.95
C ALA A 129 -9.38 -2.53 2.55
N LEU A 130 -10.18 -3.10 1.64
CA LEU A 130 -10.37 -2.53 0.31
C LEU A 130 -11.07 -1.17 0.40
N THR A 131 -10.48 -0.16 -0.22
CA THR A 131 -11.04 1.18 -0.31
C THR A 131 -11.53 1.47 -1.73
N GLU A 132 -10.75 1.12 -2.75
CA GLU A 132 -11.07 1.40 -4.14
C GLU A 132 -10.59 0.26 -5.04
N ARG A 133 -11.38 -0.14 -6.05
CA ARG A 133 -11.03 -1.24 -6.98
C ARG A 133 -10.26 -0.77 -8.20
N ASP A 134 -10.51 0.44 -8.66
CA ASP A 134 -9.91 1.00 -9.87
C ASP A 134 -9.02 2.18 -9.49
N ILE A 135 -7.71 1.98 -9.55
CA ILE A 135 -6.73 2.98 -9.13
C ILE A 135 -6.14 3.66 -10.35
N GLY A 136 -6.53 4.91 -10.57
CA GLY A 136 -5.89 5.79 -11.53
C GLY A 136 -4.49 6.24 -11.08
N ALA A 137 -3.83 7.06 -11.91
CA ALA A 137 -2.56 7.69 -11.53
C ALA A 137 -2.71 8.68 -10.36
N GLU A 138 -3.91 9.21 -10.13
CA GLU A 138 -4.21 10.20 -9.08
C GLU A 138 -4.13 9.64 -7.66
N GLY A 139 -4.24 8.31 -7.48
CA GLY A 139 -4.09 7.65 -6.17
C GLY A 139 -2.64 7.42 -5.76
N ASP A 140 -1.67 7.78 -6.60
CA ASP A 140 -0.26 7.52 -6.37
C ASP A 140 0.43 8.72 -5.69
N PRO A 141 0.91 8.57 -4.44
CA PRO A 141 1.46 9.68 -3.65
C PRO A 141 2.73 10.30 -4.26
N THR A 142 3.43 9.58 -5.15
CA THR A 142 4.74 9.99 -5.69
C THR A 142 4.81 9.95 -7.21
N ALA A 143 3.68 9.84 -7.91
CA ALA A 143 3.62 9.76 -9.38
C ALA A 143 4.36 10.90 -10.09
N ASP A 144 4.26 12.13 -9.59
CA ASP A 144 4.94 13.30 -10.19
C ASP A 144 6.47 13.29 -9.96
N THR A 145 6.95 12.42 -9.09
CA THR A 145 8.37 12.34 -8.71
C THR A 145 9.14 11.19 -9.36
N ASP A 146 8.42 10.34 -10.12
CA ASP A 146 8.98 9.22 -10.91
C ASP A 146 9.55 9.66 -12.28
N ALA A 147 9.41 10.95 -12.65
CA ALA A 147 9.79 11.49 -13.96
C ALA A 147 11.22 12.10 -14.02
N ALA A 148 12.13 11.75 -13.10
CA ALA A 148 13.49 12.31 -13.04
C ALA A 148 14.56 11.35 -13.59
#